data_AF-A0A9P7N3B5-F1
#
_entry.id   AF-A0A9P7N3B5-F1
#
_cell.length_a   1.000
_cell.length_b   1.000
_cell.length_c   1.000
_cell.angle_alpha   90.00
_cell.angle_beta   90.00
_cell.angle_gamma   90.00
#
_symmetry.space_group_name_H-M   'P 1'
#
loop_
_entity.id
_entity.type
_entity.pdbx_description
1 polymer ?
#
loop_
_entity_poly.entity_id
_entity_poly.type
_entity_poly.pdbx_seq_one_letter_code
_entity_poly.pdbx_strand_id
1 'polypeptide(L)'
;MYSSTSKEMENETSSNQCKKPFHNISVLNSSFPSSAPPRTEVQSTSAYLLPSFKYVPFLPRVSFDSVQALAKSYLLPEKLHAAHDGLSPIHRDRLTRKPAYQNLLPGVQDVRDVLVLICGHGGRDARCGTFGPLLRDEFEAKLVRANFEVARGAVRVPGFGKGEEDAGAAQKVIAAHGEDGKKKEVARVGLISHIGGHKFAGNVIIYIPPGYRGPGGEEHALAGCGIWYGRVEPRHAEGLVDETIVRGRVVEDMFRGGIDSNRRILRL
;
A
#
# COMPACT_ATOMS: atom_id res chain seq x y z
N MET A 1 -11.64 -15.03 -8.41
CA MET A 1 -12.60 -14.14 -9.11
C MET A 1 -11.99 -12.74 -9.16
N TYR A 2 -11.69 -12.22 -10.35
CA TYR A 2 -11.24 -10.85 -10.52
C TYR A 2 -12.37 -9.89 -10.08
N SER A 3 -12.10 -9.04 -9.10
CA SER A 3 -13.05 -8.02 -8.63
C SER A 3 -13.37 -7.06 -9.79
N SER A 4 -14.67 -6.86 -10.08
CA SER A 4 -15.18 -5.92 -11.07
C SER A 4 -14.68 -4.48 -10.87
N THR A 5 -14.29 -4.13 -9.64
CA THR A 5 -13.78 -2.81 -9.25
C THR A 5 -12.41 -2.51 -9.84
N SER A 6 -11.57 -3.54 -10.04
CA SER A 6 -10.29 -3.39 -10.73
C SER A 6 -10.50 -2.97 -12.19
N LYS A 7 -11.52 -3.54 -12.85
CA LYS A 7 -11.89 -3.15 -14.23
C LYS A 7 -12.50 -1.76 -14.30
N GLU A 8 -13.23 -1.31 -13.28
CA GLU A 8 -13.78 0.05 -13.20
C GLU A 8 -12.68 1.10 -12.97
N MET A 9 -11.74 0.85 -12.04
CA MET A 9 -10.55 1.70 -11.88
C MET A 9 -9.63 1.67 -13.12
N GLU A 10 -9.48 0.52 -13.79
CA GLU A 10 -8.75 0.40 -15.05
C GLU A 10 -9.46 1.14 -16.20
N ASN A 11 -10.79 1.12 -16.27
CA ASN A 11 -11.58 1.85 -17.27
C ASN A 11 -11.56 3.37 -17.02
N GLU A 12 -11.51 3.84 -15.78
CA GLU A 12 -11.42 5.28 -15.51
C GLU A 12 -9.99 5.82 -15.51
N THR A 13 -8.98 5.01 -15.17
CA THR A 13 -7.62 5.34 -15.58
C THR A 13 -7.49 5.35 -17.11
N SER A 14 -8.39 4.67 -17.85
CA SER A 14 -8.54 4.80 -19.30
C SER A 14 -9.28 6.06 -19.75
N SER A 15 -9.89 6.84 -18.85
CA SER A 15 -10.14 8.25 -19.14
C SER A 15 -8.78 8.95 -19.25
N ASN A 16 -8.53 9.69 -20.33
CA ASN A 16 -7.25 10.35 -20.65
C ASN A 16 -6.68 11.29 -19.56
N GLN A 17 -7.38 11.45 -18.43
CA GLN A 17 -7.00 12.35 -17.34
C GLN A 17 -6.00 11.71 -16.37
N CYS A 18 -5.97 10.38 -16.22
CA CYS A 18 -5.13 9.66 -15.24
C CYS A 18 -3.95 8.89 -15.87
N LYS A 19 -4.04 8.53 -17.16
CA LYS A 19 -2.92 8.00 -17.96
C LYS A 19 -2.13 9.14 -18.59
N LYS A 20 -1.26 9.77 -17.79
CA LYS A 20 -0.36 10.82 -18.29
C LYS A 20 1.07 10.31 -18.38
N PRO A 21 1.77 10.53 -19.52
CA PRO A 21 3.16 10.08 -19.67
C PRO A 21 4.11 10.69 -18.62
N PHE A 22 3.73 11.84 -18.05
CA PHE A 22 4.51 12.58 -17.07
C PHE A 22 4.00 12.43 -15.62
N HIS A 23 2.97 11.62 -15.39
CA HIS A 23 2.45 11.33 -14.06
C HIS A 23 1.84 9.93 -14.02
N ASN A 24 2.72 8.93 -13.92
CA ASN A 24 2.32 7.53 -13.97
C ASN A 24 1.73 7.10 -12.63
N ILE A 25 0.54 6.48 -12.69
CA ILE A 25 -0.12 5.88 -11.54
C ILE A 25 -0.20 4.37 -11.81
N SER A 26 0.31 3.59 -10.87
CA SER A 26 0.17 2.14 -10.88
C SER A 26 -0.96 1.74 -9.93
N VAL A 27 -1.88 0.90 -10.42
CA VAL A 27 -2.95 0.32 -9.59
C VAL A 27 -2.62 -1.14 -9.37
N LEU A 28 -2.64 -1.57 -8.12
CA LEU A 28 -2.41 -2.96 -7.72
C LEU A 28 -3.55 -3.42 -6.82
N ASN A 29 -4.07 -4.62 -7.10
CA ASN A 29 -4.97 -5.28 -6.17
C ASN A 29 -4.15 -5.91 -5.06
N SER A 30 -4.66 -5.88 -3.83
CA SER A 30 -4.04 -6.55 -2.68
C SER A 30 -5.02 -7.53 -2.04
N SER A 31 -4.48 -8.51 -1.31
CA SER A 31 -5.25 -9.44 -0.48
C SER A 31 -5.68 -8.84 0.85
N PHE A 32 -5.45 -7.54 1.09
CA PHE A 32 -5.88 -6.90 2.33
C PHE A 32 -7.40 -6.73 2.35
N PRO A 33 -8.05 -7.02 3.49
CA PRO A 33 -9.48 -6.77 3.64
C PRO A 33 -9.77 -5.26 3.61
N SER A 34 -10.87 -4.87 2.99
CA SER A 34 -11.38 -3.50 3.02
C SER A 34 -12.06 -3.20 4.36
N SER A 35 -11.97 -1.95 4.82
CA SER A 35 -12.72 -1.46 5.97
C SER A 35 -14.22 -1.52 5.71
N ALA A 36 -14.99 -1.95 6.71
CA ALA A 36 -16.44 -2.00 6.64
C ALA A 36 -17.03 -0.58 6.55
N PRO A 37 -17.84 -0.27 5.52
CA PRO A 37 -18.44 1.05 5.40
C PRO A 37 -19.49 1.30 6.50
N PRO A 38 -19.81 2.58 6.79
CA PRO A 38 -20.76 2.92 7.85
C PRO A 38 -22.17 2.38 7.59
N ARG A 39 -22.54 2.27 6.31
CA ARG A 39 -23.78 1.63 5.84
C ARG A 39 -23.42 0.28 5.25
N THR A 40 -23.82 -0.80 5.92
CA THR A 40 -23.45 -2.18 5.58
C THR A 40 -23.99 -2.63 4.23
N GLU A 41 -25.02 -1.97 3.71
CA GLU A 41 -25.67 -2.28 2.45
C GLU A 41 -24.88 -1.73 1.25
N VAL A 42 -23.99 -0.76 1.49
CA VAL A 42 -23.19 -0.12 0.44
C VAL A 42 -21.90 -0.90 0.26
N GLN A 43 -21.70 -1.49 -0.91
CA GLN A 43 -20.42 -2.09 -1.24
C GLN A 43 -19.34 -1.02 -1.40
N SER A 44 -18.26 -1.17 -0.65
CA SER A 44 -17.14 -0.23 -0.61
C SER A 44 -15.81 -0.97 -0.72
N THR A 45 -14.80 -0.30 -1.24
CA THR A 45 -13.42 -0.80 -1.30
C THR A 45 -12.49 0.20 -0.61
N SER A 46 -11.42 -0.30 0.00
CA SER A 46 -10.38 0.55 0.58
C SER A 46 -9.14 0.60 -0.31
N ALA A 47 -8.40 1.70 -0.26
CA ALA A 47 -7.19 1.90 -1.05
C ALA A 47 -6.03 2.43 -0.20
N TYR A 48 -4.84 1.90 -0.46
CA TYR A 48 -3.59 2.48 0.03
C TYR A 48 -2.98 3.34 -1.08
N LEU A 49 -2.63 4.58 -0.74
CA LEU A 49 -1.98 5.52 -1.65
C LEU A 49 -0.51 5.64 -1.28
N LEU A 50 0.34 5.03 -2.09
CA LEU A 50 1.78 4.95 -1.89
C LEU A 50 2.49 5.68 -3.06
N PRO A 51 3.58 6.43 -2.80
CA PRO A 51 4.29 6.56 -1.53
C PRO A 51 3.79 7.72 -0.64
N SER A 52 2.56 8.19 -0.80
CA SER A 52 2.01 9.26 0.06
C SER A 52 1.53 8.78 1.44
N PHE A 53 1.61 7.47 1.70
CA PHE A 53 1.21 6.82 2.96
C PHE A 53 -0.18 7.25 3.45
N LYS A 54 -1.17 7.29 2.54
CA LYS A 54 -2.57 7.53 2.90
C LYS A 54 -3.38 6.25 2.75
N TYR A 55 -4.31 6.04 3.66
CA TYR A 55 -5.32 5.00 3.59
C TYR A 55 -6.68 5.65 3.37
N VAL A 56 -7.35 5.27 2.30
CA VAL A 56 -8.71 5.69 1.96
C VAL A 56 -9.64 4.53 2.30
N PRO A 57 -10.40 4.59 3.39
CA PRO A 57 -11.15 3.44 3.87
C PRO A 57 -12.39 3.14 3.03
N PHE A 58 -13.02 4.17 2.47
CA PHE A 58 -14.33 4.04 1.85
C PHE A 58 -14.32 4.62 0.43
N LEU A 59 -14.39 3.73 -0.56
CA LEU A 59 -14.69 4.04 -1.96
C LEU A 59 -15.96 3.27 -2.34
N PRO A 60 -17.15 3.85 -2.08
CA PRO A 60 -18.43 3.26 -2.46
C PRO A 60 -18.51 3.00 -3.95
N ARG A 61 -19.02 1.83 -4.33
CA ARG A 61 -19.23 1.45 -5.75
C ARG A 61 -20.56 1.93 -6.33
N VAL A 62 -21.27 2.78 -5.60
CA VAL A 62 -22.62 3.25 -5.95
C VAL A 62 -22.61 4.54 -6.77
N SER A 63 -21.51 5.30 -6.75
CA SER A 63 -21.33 6.48 -7.60
C SER A 63 -19.86 6.73 -7.92
N PHE A 64 -19.62 7.47 -9.01
CA PHE A 64 -18.28 7.86 -9.43
C PHE A 64 -17.69 9.00 -8.60
N ASP A 65 -18.47 9.65 -7.73
CA ASP A 65 -18.04 10.86 -7.04
C ASP A 65 -16.85 10.59 -6.11
N SER A 66 -16.82 9.44 -5.45
CA SER A 66 -15.72 9.07 -4.56
C SER A 66 -14.43 8.78 -5.32
N VAL A 67 -14.54 8.13 -6.49
CA VAL A 67 -13.37 7.87 -7.35
C VAL A 67 -12.88 9.16 -7.98
N GLN A 68 -13.79 10.04 -8.41
CA GLN A 68 -13.44 11.36 -8.92
C GLN A 68 -12.80 12.23 -7.83
N ALA A 69 -13.34 12.20 -6.61
CA ALA A 69 -12.76 12.88 -5.46
C ALA A 69 -11.35 12.35 -5.19
N LEU A 70 -11.15 11.03 -5.19
CA LEU A 70 -9.83 10.40 -5.04
C LEU A 70 -8.85 10.88 -6.12
N ALA A 71 -9.27 10.85 -7.38
CA ALA A 71 -8.44 11.29 -8.50
C ALA A 71 -8.03 12.76 -8.34
N LYS A 72 -9.02 13.65 -8.13
CA LYS A 72 -8.80 15.09 -8.02
C LYS A 72 -8.02 15.47 -6.76
N SER A 73 -8.19 14.77 -5.64
CA SER A 73 -7.59 15.14 -4.35
C SER A 73 -6.22 14.53 -4.10
N TYR A 74 -5.90 13.36 -4.66
CA TYR A 74 -4.64 12.65 -4.37
C TYR A 74 -3.88 12.17 -5.60
N LEU A 75 -4.56 11.76 -6.68
CA LEU A 75 -3.88 11.12 -7.80
C LEU A 75 -3.36 12.12 -8.85
N LEU A 76 -4.03 13.25 -9.06
CA LEU A 76 -3.53 14.27 -9.98
C LEU A 76 -2.22 14.90 -9.45
N PRO A 77 -1.33 15.34 -10.36
CA PRO A 77 -0.09 16.01 -9.98
C PRO A 77 -0.36 17.38 -9.34
N GLU A 78 0.52 17.78 -8.43
CA GLU A 78 0.54 19.15 -7.89
C GLU A 78 1.10 20.15 -8.90
N LYS A 79 2.14 19.75 -9.65
CA LYS A 79 2.77 20.54 -10.69
C LYS A 79 2.75 19.79 -12.02
N LEU A 80 2.32 20.46 -13.09
CA LEU A 80 2.37 19.89 -14.44
C LEU A 80 3.77 19.95 -15.03
N HIS A 81 4.08 18.97 -15.87
CA HIS A 81 5.29 18.96 -16.70
C HIS A 81 5.24 20.08 -17.76
N ALA A 82 6.40 20.64 -18.14
CA ALA A 82 6.52 21.74 -19.12
C ALA A 82 5.87 21.45 -20.48
N ALA A 83 5.72 20.17 -20.84
CA ALA A 83 4.95 19.74 -22.02
C ALA A 83 3.48 20.24 -22.03
N HIS A 84 2.94 20.70 -20.89
CA HIS A 84 1.59 21.25 -20.78
C HIS A 84 1.54 22.79 -20.84
N ASP A 85 2.66 23.46 -21.09
CA ASP A 85 2.71 24.93 -21.07
C ASP A 85 1.89 25.57 -22.19
N GLY A 86 1.67 24.84 -23.31
CA GLY A 86 0.77 25.26 -24.39
C GLY A 86 -0.72 25.13 -24.07
N LEU A 87 -1.12 24.55 -22.94
CA LEU A 87 -2.52 24.43 -22.56
C LEU A 87 -3.05 25.72 -21.92
N SER A 88 -4.32 26.05 -22.19
CA SER A 88 -4.97 27.19 -21.54
C SER A 88 -5.06 27.00 -20.01
N PRO A 89 -5.16 28.08 -19.22
CA PRO A 89 -5.23 28.00 -17.76
C PRO A 89 -6.34 27.06 -17.25
N ILE A 90 -7.51 27.06 -17.90
CA ILE A 90 -8.65 26.20 -17.54
C ILE A 90 -8.30 24.71 -17.73
N HIS A 91 -7.63 24.36 -18.84
CA HIS A 91 -7.21 22.98 -19.08
C HIS A 91 -6.14 22.54 -18.07
N ARG A 92 -5.21 23.44 -17.71
CA ARG A 92 -4.18 23.17 -16.70
C ARG A 92 -4.80 22.93 -15.32
N ASP A 93 -5.77 23.75 -14.92
CA ASP A 93 -6.48 23.60 -13.64
C ASP A 93 -7.25 22.27 -13.53
N ARG A 94 -7.84 21.78 -14.63
CA ARG A 94 -8.50 20.46 -14.65
C ARG A 94 -7.53 19.30 -14.50
N LEU A 95 -6.24 19.53 -14.69
CA LEU A 95 -5.19 18.52 -14.74
C LEU A 95 -4.33 18.48 -13.48
N THR A 96 -4.57 19.39 -12.54
CA THR A 96 -3.87 19.50 -11.25
C THR A 96 -4.74 19.08 -10.08
N ARG A 97 -4.08 18.68 -9.00
CA ARG A 97 -4.72 18.28 -7.74
C ARG A 97 -5.51 19.44 -7.11
N LYS A 98 -6.63 19.11 -6.48
CA LYS A 98 -7.54 20.03 -5.80
C LYS A 98 -7.82 19.55 -4.36
N PRO A 99 -7.14 20.13 -3.35
CA PRO A 99 -7.29 19.71 -1.95
C PRO A 99 -8.73 19.76 -1.43
N ALA A 100 -9.57 20.66 -1.95
CA ALA A 100 -10.98 20.79 -1.57
C ALA A 100 -11.79 19.48 -1.71
N TYR A 101 -11.38 18.58 -2.61
CA TYR A 101 -12.05 17.28 -2.80
C TYR A 101 -11.73 16.26 -1.69
N GLN A 102 -10.74 16.51 -0.83
CA GLN A 102 -10.41 15.63 0.29
C GLN A 102 -11.57 15.50 1.28
N ASN A 103 -12.37 16.56 1.45
CA ASN A 103 -13.54 16.57 2.34
C ASN A 103 -14.64 15.58 1.90
N LEU A 104 -14.61 15.11 0.65
CA LEU A 104 -15.54 14.12 0.13
C LEU A 104 -15.10 12.67 0.42
N LEU A 105 -13.94 12.48 1.05
CA LEU A 105 -13.37 11.19 1.40
C LEU A 105 -13.26 11.05 2.93
N PRO A 106 -14.35 10.67 3.62
CA PRO A 106 -14.34 10.56 5.07
C PRO A 106 -13.43 9.42 5.54
N GLY A 107 -12.77 9.62 6.69
CA GLY A 107 -11.95 8.61 7.33
C GLY A 107 -10.57 8.38 6.70
N VAL A 108 -10.16 9.19 5.72
CA VAL A 108 -8.79 9.13 5.19
C VAL A 108 -7.79 9.38 6.33
N GLN A 109 -6.81 8.50 6.46
CA GLN A 109 -5.82 8.53 7.54
C GLN A 109 -4.43 8.16 7.04
N ASP A 110 -3.41 8.45 7.85
CA ASP A 110 -2.04 8.05 7.55
C ASP A 110 -1.85 6.54 7.73
N VAL A 111 -1.08 5.93 6.85
CA VAL A 111 -0.58 4.56 7.02
C VAL A 111 0.54 4.60 8.05
N ARG A 112 0.34 3.90 9.17
CA ARG A 112 1.32 3.77 10.26
C ARG A 112 1.93 2.37 10.36
N ASP A 113 1.42 1.45 9.56
CA ASP A 113 1.86 0.05 9.57
C ASP A 113 2.97 -0.14 8.53
N VAL A 114 3.93 -1.02 8.82
CA VAL A 114 4.87 -1.51 7.81
C VAL A 114 4.10 -2.40 6.83
N LEU A 115 4.21 -2.13 5.53
CA LEU A 115 3.52 -2.93 4.50
C LEU A 115 4.54 -3.77 3.73
N VAL A 116 4.35 -5.09 3.73
CA VAL A 116 5.09 -6.03 2.89
C VAL A 116 4.15 -6.54 1.80
N LEU A 117 4.40 -6.14 0.55
CA LEU A 117 3.56 -6.47 -0.60
C LEU A 117 4.28 -7.45 -1.50
N ILE A 118 3.71 -8.64 -1.67
CA ILE A 118 4.34 -9.78 -2.34
C ILE A 118 3.56 -10.12 -3.61
N CYS A 119 4.23 -10.15 -4.75
CA CYS A 119 3.61 -10.54 -6.01
C CYS A 119 3.13 -12.01 -5.95
N GLY A 120 1.82 -12.23 -6.00
CA GLY A 120 1.20 -13.55 -5.84
C GLY A 120 0.38 -14.02 -7.05
N HIS A 121 0.54 -13.38 -8.21
CA HIS A 121 -0.21 -13.71 -9.41
C HIS A 121 0.23 -15.08 -10.00
N GLY A 122 -0.71 -15.86 -10.56
CA GLY A 122 -0.40 -17.14 -11.21
C GLY A 122 -0.47 -17.14 -12.74
N GLY A 123 -1.04 -16.10 -13.36
CA GLY A 123 -1.33 -16.12 -14.80
C GLY A 123 -0.16 -15.79 -15.72
N ARG A 124 0.63 -14.75 -15.39
CA ARG A 124 1.76 -14.29 -16.22
C ARG A 124 3.07 -15.01 -15.88
N ASP A 125 3.27 -15.37 -14.62
CA ASP A 125 4.33 -16.26 -14.15
C ASP A 125 3.75 -17.17 -13.04
N ALA A 126 3.60 -18.47 -13.34
CA ALA A 126 3.05 -19.44 -12.39
C ALA A 126 3.88 -19.53 -11.10
N ARG A 127 5.18 -19.26 -11.17
CA ARG A 127 6.08 -19.30 -10.00
C ARG A 127 5.71 -18.25 -8.96
N CYS A 128 5.21 -17.08 -9.37
CA CYS A 128 4.72 -16.09 -8.39
C CYS A 128 3.49 -16.59 -7.63
N GLY A 129 2.61 -17.36 -8.27
CA GLY A 129 1.45 -17.97 -7.64
C GLY A 129 1.85 -19.02 -6.60
N THR A 130 2.93 -19.75 -6.86
CA THR A 130 3.49 -20.74 -5.92
C THR A 130 4.29 -20.09 -4.79
N PHE A 131 5.19 -19.16 -5.12
CA PHE A 131 6.08 -18.53 -4.14
C PHE A 131 5.36 -17.51 -3.25
N GLY A 132 4.34 -16.82 -3.74
CA GLY A 132 3.65 -15.75 -3.03
C GLY A 132 3.19 -16.15 -1.62
N PRO A 133 2.36 -17.20 -1.47
CA PRO A 133 1.90 -17.67 -0.16
C PRO A 133 3.05 -18.11 0.76
N LEU A 134 4.06 -18.81 0.23
CA LEU A 134 5.23 -19.26 1.01
C LEU A 134 6.03 -18.07 1.55
N LEU A 135 6.26 -17.05 0.71
CA LEU A 135 6.92 -15.81 1.12
C LEU A 135 6.09 -15.07 2.17
N ARG A 136 4.76 -14.96 1.99
CA ARG A 136 3.89 -14.31 2.96
C ARG A 136 4.03 -14.95 4.33
N ASP A 137 3.85 -16.27 4.40
CA ASP A 137 3.85 -17.00 5.66
C ASP A 137 5.21 -16.89 6.36
N GLU A 138 6.31 -16.92 5.60
CA GLU A 138 7.66 -16.71 6.13
C GLU A 138 7.88 -15.27 6.63
N PHE A 139 7.47 -14.25 5.88
CA PHE A 139 7.55 -12.85 6.32
C PHE A 139 6.75 -12.62 7.60
N GLU A 140 5.52 -13.13 7.69
CA GLU A 140 4.71 -13.03 8.90
C GLU A 140 5.42 -13.68 10.09
N ALA A 141 5.97 -14.90 9.92
CA ALA A 141 6.70 -15.59 10.98
C ALA A 141 7.94 -14.81 11.45
N LYS A 142 8.71 -14.23 10.52
CA LYS A 142 9.92 -13.46 10.85
C LYS A 142 9.61 -12.10 11.47
N LEU A 143 8.52 -11.44 11.06
CA LEU A 143 8.03 -10.22 11.70
C LEU A 143 7.60 -10.47 13.16
N VAL A 144 6.89 -11.58 13.43
CA VAL A 144 6.53 -11.96 14.81
C VAL A 144 7.77 -12.19 15.66
N ARG A 145 8.79 -12.88 15.12
CA ARG A 145 10.09 -13.08 15.81
C ARG A 145 10.84 -11.78 16.05
N ALA A 146 10.67 -10.78 15.17
CA ALA A 146 11.19 -9.42 15.33
C ALA A 146 10.30 -8.51 16.22
N ASN A 147 9.34 -9.09 16.97
CA ASN A 147 8.44 -8.42 17.90
C ASN A 147 7.43 -7.44 17.26
N PHE A 148 7.04 -7.68 16.01
CA PHE A 148 5.93 -6.97 15.37
C PHE A 148 4.59 -7.64 15.67
N GLU A 149 3.55 -6.83 15.74
CA GLU A 149 2.17 -7.28 15.61
C GLU A 149 1.84 -7.47 14.13
N VAL A 150 1.49 -8.69 13.71
CA VAL A 150 1.06 -8.95 12.32
C VAL A 150 -0.46 -8.82 12.22
N ALA A 151 -0.91 -7.74 11.58
CA ALA A 151 -2.32 -7.42 11.41
C ALA A 151 -2.88 -8.00 10.11
N ARG A 152 -3.88 -8.89 10.22
CA ARG A 152 -4.59 -9.50 9.08
C ARG A 152 -5.99 -8.94 8.82
N GLY A 153 -6.59 -8.28 9.82
CA GLY A 153 -7.92 -7.65 9.74
C GLY A 153 -7.92 -6.34 8.95
N ALA A 154 -9.10 -5.78 8.69
CA ALA A 154 -9.22 -4.49 8.05
C ALA A 154 -8.63 -3.37 8.91
N VAL A 155 -8.22 -2.26 8.29
CA VAL A 155 -7.74 -1.10 9.06
C VAL A 155 -8.92 -0.50 9.82
N ARG A 156 -8.74 -0.25 11.11
CA ARG A 156 -9.71 0.43 11.96
C ARG A 156 -9.81 1.90 11.57
N VAL A 157 -11.03 2.41 11.44
CA VAL A 157 -11.30 3.82 11.11
C VAL A 157 -12.02 4.45 12.31
N PRO A 158 -11.36 5.33 13.08
CA PRO A 158 -12.01 5.99 14.21
C PRO A 158 -13.30 6.71 13.79
N GLY A 159 -14.37 6.54 14.56
CA GLY A 159 -15.67 7.16 14.28
C GLY A 159 -16.51 6.45 13.20
N PHE A 160 -16.01 5.38 12.58
CA PHE A 160 -16.72 4.64 11.54
C PHE A 160 -16.64 3.12 11.79
N GLY A 161 -17.74 2.57 12.30
CA GLY A 161 -17.94 1.14 12.60
C GLY A 161 -19.14 0.96 13.54
N LYS A 162 -19.84 -0.17 13.47
CA LYS A 162 -20.82 -0.54 14.52
C LYS A 162 -20.04 -0.70 15.83
N GLY A 163 -20.66 -0.32 16.95
CA GLY A 163 -20.07 -0.37 18.29
C GLY A 163 -19.48 -1.74 18.65
N GLU A 164 -18.79 -1.75 19.78
CA GLU A 164 -17.94 -2.78 20.43
C GLU A 164 -18.29 -4.30 20.31
N GLU A 165 -19.35 -4.70 19.60
CA GLU A 165 -19.87 -6.07 19.54
C GLU A 165 -19.23 -6.98 18.46
N ASP A 166 -18.37 -6.46 17.57
CA ASP A 166 -17.65 -7.28 16.56
C ASP A 166 -16.13 -7.38 16.81
N ALA A 167 -15.71 -7.10 18.04
CA ALA A 167 -14.33 -7.28 18.51
C ALA A 167 -13.84 -8.74 18.38
N GLY A 168 -14.74 -9.72 18.18
CA GLY A 168 -14.42 -11.14 18.03
C GLY A 168 -14.00 -11.58 16.62
N ALA A 169 -14.33 -10.83 15.56
CA ALA A 169 -14.00 -11.22 14.17
C ALA A 169 -12.93 -10.31 13.52
N ALA A 170 -12.76 -9.09 14.03
CA ALA A 170 -11.95 -8.05 13.39
C ALA A 170 -10.43 -8.13 13.64
N GLN A 171 -9.97 -9.03 14.52
CA GLN A 171 -8.57 -9.02 14.95
C GLN A 171 -8.00 -10.44 15.09
N LYS A 172 -7.86 -11.17 13.96
CA LYS A 172 -6.92 -12.32 13.90
C LYS A 172 -5.49 -11.79 13.88
N VAL A 173 -5.02 -11.33 15.03
CA VAL A 173 -3.62 -10.96 15.25
C VAL A 173 -2.84 -12.22 15.53
N ILE A 174 -1.68 -12.37 14.88
CA ILE A 174 -0.65 -13.24 15.44
C ILE A 174 0.15 -12.35 16.39
N ALA A 175 -0.22 -12.40 17.67
CA ALA A 175 0.55 -11.75 18.71
C ALA A 175 1.59 -12.76 19.23
N ALA A 176 2.87 -12.38 19.24
CA ALA A 176 3.81 -13.01 20.16
C ALA A 176 3.43 -12.56 21.58
N HIS A 177 3.30 -13.49 22.53
CA HIS A 177 3.27 -13.17 23.96
C HIS A 177 4.54 -12.38 24.28
N GLY A 178 4.41 -11.07 24.52
CA GLY A 178 5.51 -10.21 24.96
C GLY A 178 5.22 -9.77 26.38
N GLU A 179 6.19 -9.95 27.27
CA GLU A 179 6.09 -9.63 28.70
C GLU A 179 6.24 -8.14 29.03
N ASP A 180 6.43 -7.26 28.04
CA ASP A 180 6.63 -5.84 28.29
C ASP A 180 5.49 -5.00 27.73
N GLY A 181 4.86 -4.18 28.58
CA GLY A 181 3.74 -3.28 28.28
C GLY A 181 4.03 -2.14 27.30
N LYS A 182 5.00 -2.28 26.38
CA LYS A 182 5.25 -1.38 25.26
C LYS A 182 4.34 -1.77 24.07
N LYS A 183 3.73 -0.76 23.45
CA LYS A 183 2.93 -0.93 22.23
C LYS A 183 3.81 -1.48 21.11
N LYS A 184 3.44 -2.63 20.54
CA LYS A 184 4.19 -3.25 19.44
C LYS A 184 3.96 -2.49 18.13
N GLU A 185 5.00 -2.44 17.31
CA GLU A 185 4.90 -1.94 15.93
C GLU A 185 4.04 -2.90 15.10
N VAL A 186 3.23 -2.35 14.18
CA VAL A 186 2.28 -3.15 13.39
C VAL A 186 2.83 -3.35 11.97
N ALA A 187 2.75 -4.57 11.48
CA ALA A 187 3.07 -4.92 10.10
C ALA A 187 1.92 -5.66 9.41
N ARG A 188 1.80 -5.48 8.10
CA ARG A 188 0.83 -6.18 7.24
C ARG A 188 1.54 -6.81 6.06
N VAL A 189 1.30 -8.11 5.85
CA VAL A 189 1.87 -8.86 4.74
C VAL A 189 0.74 -9.25 3.79
N GLY A 190 0.80 -8.77 2.56
CA GLY A 190 -0.27 -8.91 1.58
C GLY A 190 0.24 -9.46 0.25
N LEU A 191 -0.56 -10.32 -0.37
CA LEU A 191 -0.35 -10.69 -1.76
C LEU A 191 -0.89 -9.59 -2.66
N ILE A 192 -0.17 -9.26 -3.72
CA ILE A 192 -0.58 -8.27 -4.72
C ILE A 192 -0.63 -8.86 -6.13
N SER A 193 -1.37 -8.18 -7.01
CA SER A 193 -1.33 -8.44 -8.46
C SER A 193 0.08 -8.25 -9.03
N HIS A 194 0.28 -8.69 -10.27
CA HIS A 194 1.58 -8.67 -10.94
C HIS A 194 2.25 -7.29 -10.85
N ILE A 195 3.49 -7.29 -10.38
CA ILE A 195 4.38 -6.13 -10.37
C ILE A 195 5.78 -6.56 -10.79
N GLY A 196 6.51 -5.65 -11.45
CA GLY A 196 7.86 -5.89 -11.96
C GLY A 196 7.88 -6.71 -13.26
N GLY A 197 9.08 -7.10 -13.68
CA GLY A 197 9.23 -7.97 -14.85
C GLY A 197 8.85 -9.42 -14.57
N HIS A 198 8.35 -10.12 -15.58
CA HIS A 198 8.01 -11.55 -15.54
C HIS A 198 9.19 -12.52 -15.69
N LYS A 199 10.43 -12.02 -15.74
CA LYS A 199 11.61 -12.89 -15.90
C LYS A 199 11.90 -13.70 -14.63
N PHE A 200 11.55 -13.17 -13.45
CA PHE A 200 11.82 -13.81 -12.15
C PHE A 200 10.65 -13.61 -11.16
N ALA A 201 10.39 -14.65 -10.36
CA ALA A 201 9.45 -14.60 -9.25
C ALA A 201 10.07 -13.98 -8.00
N GLY A 202 9.24 -13.79 -6.96
CA GLY A 202 9.69 -13.22 -5.69
C GLY A 202 9.87 -11.71 -5.74
N ASN A 203 8.95 -10.99 -6.39
CA ASN A 203 8.91 -9.53 -6.32
C ASN A 203 8.22 -9.12 -5.01
N VAL A 204 8.93 -8.36 -4.19
CA VAL A 204 8.47 -7.88 -2.88
C VAL A 204 8.68 -6.38 -2.80
N ILE A 205 7.70 -5.65 -2.26
CA ILE A 205 7.83 -4.23 -1.96
C ILE A 205 7.63 -4.05 -0.46
N ILE A 206 8.58 -3.39 0.20
CA ILE A 206 8.50 -3.06 1.62
C ILE A 206 8.31 -1.56 1.73
N TYR A 207 7.18 -1.12 2.29
CA TYR A 207 6.93 0.28 2.61
C TYR A 207 7.07 0.50 4.11
N ILE A 208 7.97 1.42 4.47
CA ILE A 208 8.19 1.83 5.85
C ILE A 208 7.50 3.19 6.06
N PRO A 209 6.56 3.31 7.01
CA PRO A 209 5.78 4.52 7.16
C PRO A 209 6.62 5.73 7.61
N PRO A 210 6.22 6.95 7.28
CA PRO A 210 6.89 8.16 7.75
C PRO A 210 6.92 8.23 9.29
N GLY A 211 8.07 8.63 9.84
CA GLY A 211 8.27 8.74 11.29
C GLY A 211 8.43 7.39 12.01
N TYR A 212 8.56 6.29 11.29
CA TYR A 212 8.91 4.99 11.86
C TYR A 212 10.30 5.05 12.55
N ARG A 213 10.42 4.42 13.73
CA ARG A 213 11.63 4.49 14.58
C ARG A 213 12.29 3.13 14.88
N GLY A 214 11.93 2.09 14.14
CA GLY A 214 12.43 0.74 14.41
C GLY A 214 12.05 0.21 15.81
N PRO A 215 12.33 -1.06 16.11
CA PRO A 215 12.11 -1.63 17.44
C PRO A 215 12.98 -0.99 18.54
N GLY A 216 14.13 -0.40 18.18
CA GLY A 216 15.07 0.26 19.10
C GLY A 216 14.73 1.72 19.44
N GLY A 217 13.76 2.34 18.76
CA GLY A 217 13.39 3.75 18.94
C GLY A 217 14.29 4.76 18.22
N GLU A 218 15.30 4.29 17.50
CA GLU A 218 16.22 5.10 16.70
C GLU A 218 15.56 5.66 15.43
N GLU A 219 16.15 6.68 14.81
CA GLU A 219 15.62 7.16 13.53
C GLU A 219 15.83 6.10 12.44
N HIS A 220 14.76 5.74 11.74
CA HIS A 220 14.83 4.72 10.70
C HIS A 220 15.15 5.37 9.35
N ALA A 221 16.32 5.07 8.78
CA ALA A 221 16.81 5.70 7.55
C ALA A 221 15.88 5.51 6.32
N LEU A 222 15.05 4.47 6.32
CA LEU A 222 14.07 4.20 5.25
C LEU A 222 12.65 4.68 5.61
N ALA A 223 12.44 5.41 6.71
CA ALA A 223 11.13 5.93 7.07
C ALA A 223 10.56 6.80 5.93
N GLY A 224 9.32 6.52 5.53
CA GLY A 224 8.68 7.16 4.38
C GLY A 224 9.16 6.66 3.02
N CYS A 225 9.84 5.52 2.95
CA CYS A 225 10.30 4.92 1.70
C CYS A 225 9.55 3.63 1.37
N GLY A 226 9.42 3.35 0.06
CA GLY A 226 9.12 2.03 -0.49
C GLY A 226 10.38 1.44 -1.13
N ILE A 227 10.66 0.17 -0.88
CA ILE A 227 11.86 -0.54 -1.36
C ILE A 227 11.45 -1.78 -2.14
N TRP A 228 11.93 -1.91 -3.37
CA TRP A 228 11.61 -3.03 -4.26
C TRP A 228 12.74 -4.05 -4.24
N TYR A 229 12.35 -5.29 -3.98
CA TYR A 229 13.20 -6.46 -4.08
C TYR A 229 12.68 -7.41 -5.15
N GLY A 230 13.59 -8.13 -5.80
CA GLY A 230 13.26 -9.16 -6.78
C GLY A 230 14.18 -10.36 -6.65
N ARG A 231 13.68 -11.55 -7.02
CA ARG A 231 14.31 -12.87 -6.75
C ARG A 231 14.34 -13.23 -5.27
N VAL A 232 13.35 -12.76 -4.50
CA VAL A 232 13.21 -13.13 -3.09
C VAL A 232 12.71 -14.57 -2.99
N GLU A 233 13.34 -15.35 -2.11
CA GLU A 233 12.96 -16.71 -1.77
C GLU A 233 12.66 -16.76 -0.27
N PRO A 234 11.94 -17.77 0.26
CA PRO A 234 11.61 -17.84 1.69
C PRO A 234 12.83 -17.69 2.60
N ARG A 235 13.96 -18.32 2.28
CA ARG A 235 15.22 -18.18 3.04
C ARG A 235 15.73 -16.73 3.18
N HIS A 236 15.32 -15.81 2.30
CA HIS A 236 15.74 -14.41 2.32
C HIS A 236 14.86 -13.53 3.22
N ALA A 237 13.66 -14.00 3.62
CA ALA A 237 12.70 -13.17 4.36
C ALA A 237 13.27 -12.67 5.70
N GLU A 238 14.00 -13.51 6.43
CA GLU A 238 14.66 -13.12 7.69
C GLU A 238 15.63 -11.97 7.50
N GLY A 239 16.52 -12.06 6.50
CA GLY A 239 17.47 -10.99 6.18
C GLY A 239 16.78 -9.70 5.76
N LEU A 240 15.67 -9.78 5.00
CA LEU A 240 14.91 -8.58 4.61
C LEU A 240 14.17 -7.94 5.80
N VAL A 241 13.65 -8.72 6.73
CA VAL A 241 13.05 -8.19 7.96
C VAL A 241 14.13 -7.50 8.80
N ASP A 242 15.24 -8.17 9.06
CA ASP A 242 16.31 -7.67 9.93
C ASP A 242 17.02 -6.44 9.32
N GLU A 243 17.44 -6.53 8.06
CA GLU A 243 18.15 -5.44 7.42
C GLU A 243 17.23 -4.26 7.08
N THR A 244 16.09 -4.49 6.44
CA THR A 244 15.26 -3.41 5.88
C THR A 244 14.22 -2.88 6.85
N ILE A 245 13.54 -3.75 7.59
CA ILE A 245 12.43 -3.34 8.45
C ILE A 245 12.94 -2.94 9.84
N VAL A 246 13.94 -3.64 10.37
CA VAL A 246 14.47 -3.36 11.71
C VAL A 246 15.59 -2.32 11.67
N ARG A 247 16.56 -2.49 10.77
CA ARG A 247 17.81 -1.69 10.77
C ARG A 247 17.87 -0.56 9.74
N GLY A 248 16.86 -0.42 8.88
CA GLY A 248 16.83 0.63 7.86
C GLY A 248 17.93 0.53 6.79
N ARG A 249 18.36 -0.69 6.45
CA ARG A 249 19.35 -0.99 5.41
C ARG A 249 18.75 -1.75 4.23
N VAL A 250 19.40 -1.64 3.08
CA VAL A 250 18.98 -2.31 1.85
C VAL A 250 19.88 -3.51 1.58
N VAL A 251 19.27 -4.63 1.18
CA VAL A 251 20.01 -5.82 0.72
C VAL A 251 20.29 -5.69 -0.78
N GLU A 252 21.50 -5.27 -1.12
CA GLU A 252 21.91 -4.86 -2.47
C GLU A 252 21.62 -5.90 -3.57
N ASP A 253 21.99 -7.16 -3.37
CA ASP A 253 21.82 -8.24 -4.37
C ASP A 253 20.38 -8.38 -4.89
N MET A 254 19.40 -8.14 -4.01
CA MET A 254 17.98 -8.25 -4.33
C MET A 254 17.35 -6.90 -4.69
N PHE A 255 18.01 -5.77 -4.44
CA PHE A 255 17.45 -4.44 -4.64
C PHE A 255 17.17 -4.15 -6.11
N ARG A 256 16.01 -3.56 -6.39
CA ARG A 256 15.55 -3.19 -7.75
C ARG A 256 15.12 -1.73 -7.86
N GLY A 257 15.31 -0.94 -6.81
CA GLY A 257 14.93 0.47 -6.75
C GLY A 257 14.10 0.79 -5.50
N GLY A 258 13.96 2.07 -5.22
CA GLY A 258 13.11 2.57 -4.16
C GLY A 258 12.42 3.88 -4.54
N ILE A 259 11.51 4.33 -3.69
CA ILE A 259 10.87 5.63 -3.81
C ILE A 259 10.66 6.24 -2.43
N ASP A 260 10.91 7.53 -2.27
CA ASP A 260 10.60 8.25 -1.03
C ASP A 260 9.20 8.90 -1.08
N SER A 261 8.77 9.48 0.04
CA SER A 261 7.49 10.20 0.18
C SER A 261 7.39 11.45 -0.72
N ASN A 262 8.53 12.00 -1.13
CA ASN A 262 8.66 13.09 -2.08
C ASN A 262 8.66 12.60 -3.55
N ARG A 263 8.43 11.30 -3.77
CA ARG A 263 8.38 10.64 -5.09
C ARG A 263 9.73 10.67 -5.83
N ARG A 264 10.84 10.81 -5.10
CA ARG A 264 12.19 10.67 -5.64
C ARG A 264 12.54 9.19 -5.76
N ILE A 265 13.12 8.82 -6.89
CA ILE A 265 13.53 7.44 -7.14
C ILE A 265 14.89 7.19 -6.49
N LEU A 266 14.97 6.12 -5.69
CA LEU A 266 16.20 5.62 -5.09
C LEU A 266 16.81 4.55 -6.00
N ARG A 267 18.11 4.65 -6.25
CA ARG A 267 18.92 3.71 -7.05
C ARG A 267 20.27 3.54 -6.37
N LEU A 268 20.88 2.37 -6.57
CA LEU A 268 22.27 2.08 -6.22
C LEU A 268 23.12 2.18 -7.50
#